data_AF-A0A814BNW9-F1
#
_entry.id   AF-A0A814BNW9-F1
#
_cell.length_a   1.000
_cell.length_b   1.000
_cell.length_c   1.000
_cell.angle_alpha   90.00
_cell.angle_beta   90.00
_cell.angle_gamma   90.00
#
_symmetry.space_group_name_H-M   'P 1'
#
loop_
_entity.id
_entity.type
_entity.pdbx_description
1 polymer ?
#
loop_
_entity_poly.entity_id
_entity_poly.type
_entity_poly.pdbx_seq_one_letter_code
_entity_poly.pdbx_strand_id
1 'polypeptide(L)'
;MCARLYLYGDGNARRTHMSLFFVLMRGLHDSLLQFPFTYKVTFCLFDQSGEQQHIIDSFRPDPKSNSFQKPRCYMNIASGIPKFVSLDKIQQQNNRYIKENTMFIKVMVDFVNLPKTILSYTVSLNPGLPTHCQQRLIQQEIERRVQMQSQKNSTNSVVTTSDNVLISNQLPFDNGNKMN
;
A
#
# COMPACT_ATOMS: atom_id res chain seq x y z
N MET A 1 2.70 -6.54 10.80
CA MET A 1 1.44 -5.77 10.95
C MET A 1 0.35 -6.75 11.32
N CYS A 2 -0.63 -6.34 12.12
CA CYS A 2 -1.85 -7.11 12.35
C CYS A 2 -3.05 -6.18 12.53
N ALA A 3 -4.24 -6.77 12.66
CA ALA A 3 -5.47 -6.06 13.00
C ALA A 3 -5.92 -6.47 14.41
N ARG A 4 -6.60 -5.55 15.10
CA ARG A 4 -7.23 -5.78 16.40
C ARG A 4 -8.69 -5.39 16.32
N LEU A 5 -9.56 -6.35 16.61
CA LEU A 5 -11.01 -6.20 16.54
C LEU A 5 -11.62 -6.24 17.93
N TYR A 6 -12.54 -5.33 18.20
CA TYR A 6 -13.38 -5.33 19.39
C TYR A 6 -14.84 -5.46 18.96
N LEU A 7 -15.40 -6.66 19.11
CA LEU A 7 -16.75 -7.00 18.66
C LEU A 7 -17.83 -6.12 19.32
N TYR A 8 -17.64 -5.73 20.59
CA TYR A 8 -18.53 -4.84 21.33
C TYR A 8 -17.94 -3.44 21.54
N GLY A 9 -17.01 -3.04 20.68
CA GLY A 9 -16.42 -1.72 20.66
C GLY A 9 -15.39 -1.45 21.77
N ASP A 10 -14.65 -0.36 21.58
CA ASP A 10 -13.61 0.13 22.49
C ASP A 10 -13.80 1.64 22.78
N GLY A 11 -13.34 2.09 23.94
CA GLY A 11 -13.41 3.50 24.36
C GLY A 11 -14.83 4.08 24.30
N ASN A 12 -14.99 5.19 23.58
CA ASN A 12 -16.26 5.89 23.42
C ASN A 12 -17.24 5.20 22.44
N ALA A 13 -16.83 4.11 21.80
CA ALA A 13 -17.66 3.31 20.89
C ALA A 13 -18.16 2.01 21.52
N ARG A 14 -17.76 1.74 22.77
CA ARG A 14 -18.15 0.54 23.52
C ARG A 14 -19.67 0.38 23.58
N ARG A 15 -20.15 -0.84 23.36
CA ARG A 15 -21.57 -1.27 23.32
C ARG A 15 -22.43 -0.61 22.24
N THR A 16 -21.86 0.22 21.35
CA THR A 16 -22.63 0.87 20.28
C THR A 16 -22.11 0.52 18.90
N HIS A 17 -20.81 0.27 18.77
CA HIS A 17 -20.16 -0.08 17.51
C HIS A 17 -19.20 -1.24 17.70
N MET A 18 -18.86 -1.93 16.61
CA MET A 18 -17.66 -2.73 16.49
C MET A 18 -16.49 -1.81 16.14
N SER A 19 -15.37 -1.96 16.85
CA SER A 19 -14.16 -1.14 16.64
C SER A 19 -13.06 -1.95 15.97
N LEU A 20 -12.43 -1.39 14.95
CA LEU A 20 -11.37 -2.07 14.19
C LEU A 20 -10.12 -1.20 14.14
N PHE A 21 -9.00 -1.80 14.55
CA PHE A 21 -7.72 -1.11 14.65
C PHE A 21 -6.62 -1.83 13.88
N PHE A 22 -5.67 -1.06 13.39
CA PHE A 22 -4.43 -1.51 12.78
C PHE A 22 -3.30 -1.43 13.81
N VAL A 23 -2.40 -2.41 13.77
CA VAL A 23 -1.25 -2.48 14.66
C VAL A 23 0.01 -2.66 13.82
N LEU A 24 0.92 -1.71 13.96
CA LEU A 24 2.28 -1.85 13.47
C LEU A 24 3.05 -2.74 14.45
N MET A 25 3.67 -3.81 13.94
CA MET A 25 4.41 -4.79 14.73
C MET A 25 5.88 -4.72 14.38
N ARG A 26 6.76 -5.06 15.33
CA ARG A 26 8.19 -5.17 15.07
C ARG A 26 8.46 -6.27 14.03
N GLY A 27 9.08 -5.89 12.93
CA GLY A 27 9.54 -6.79 11.89
C GLY A 27 11.04 -7.10 12.00
N LEU A 28 11.46 -8.22 11.40
CA LEU A 28 12.87 -8.61 11.33
C LEU A 28 13.72 -7.61 10.51
N HIS A 29 13.08 -6.90 9.57
CA HIS A 29 13.73 -6.02 8.60
C HIS A 29 13.44 -4.53 8.85
N ASP A 30 13.02 -4.15 10.06
CA ASP A 30 12.67 -2.75 10.41
C ASP A 30 13.86 -1.79 10.29
N SER A 31 15.10 -2.27 10.18
CA SER A 31 16.27 -1.44 9.85
C SER A 31 16.28 -0.94 8.40
N LEU A 32 15.61 -1.65 7.50
CA LEU A 32 15.56 -1.35 6.07
C LEU A 32 14.29 -0.57 5.66
N LEU A 33 13.28 -0.55 6.53
CA LEU A 33 12.00 0.08 6.24
C LEU A 33 12.02 1.57 6.62
N GLN A 34 11.24 2.37 5.88
CA GLN A 34 11.04 3.78 6.17
C GLN A 34 10.06 3.97 7.33
N PHE A 35 10.39 4.89 8.23
CA PHE A 35 9.54 5.30 9.35
C PHE A 35 9.49 6.84 9.46
N PRO A 36 8.38 7.43 9.95
CA PRO A 36 7.17 6.75 10.41
C PRO A 36 6.39 6.08 9.27
N PHE A 37 5.57 5.09 9.61
CA PHE A 37 4.67 4.43 8.65
C PHE A 37 3.60 5.42 8.19
N THR A 38 3.56 5.75 6.91
CA THR A 38 2.66 6.79 6.34
C THR A 38 1.70 6.27 5.26
N TYR A 39 1.71 4.97 5.00
CA TYR A 39 0.87 4.35 3.98
C TYR A 39 -0.61 4.36 4.40
N LYS A 40 -1.51 4.72 3.48
CA LYS A 40 -2.95 4.74 3.74
C LYS A 40 -3.40 3.31 4.08
N VAL A 41 -4.17 3.17 5.16
CA VAL A 41 -4.75 1.90 5.58
C VAL A 41 -6.25 1.94 5.32
N THR A 42 -6.77 0.91 4.67
CA THR A 42 -8.19 0.75 4.36
C THR A 42 -8.69 -0.56 4.96
N PHE A 43 -9.77 -0.48 5.71
CA PHE A 43 -10.52 -1.61 6.22
C PHE A 43 -11.72 -1.89 5.33
N CYS A 44 -12.05 -3.17 5.17
CA CYS A 44 -13.22 -3.64 4.46
C CYS A 44 -13.86 -4.78 5.25
N LEU A 45 -15.13 -4.63 5.62
CA LEU A 45 -15.98 -5.72 6.08
C LEU A 45 -16.85 -6.18 4.91
N PHE A 46 -16.71 -7.45 4.56
CA PHE A 46 -17.41 -7.99 3.39
C PHE A 46 -18.90 -8.21 3.67
N ASP A 47 -19.73 -7.59 2.84
CA ASP A 47 -21.05 -8.10 2.49
C ASP A 47 -20.99 -9.51 1.85
N GLN A 48 -21.78 -10.43 2.37
CA GLN A 48 -21.91 -11.83 1.97
C GLN A 48 -23.24 -12.14 1.23
N SER A 49 -24.08 -11.13 0.96
CA SER A 49 -25.35 -11.27 0.22
C SER A 49 -25.19 -11.40 -1.29
N GLY A 50 -24.03 -10.99 -1.83
CA GLY A 50 -23.79 -10.90 -3.27
C GLY A 50 -24.06 -9.50 -3.86
N GLU A 51 -24.68 -8.58 -3.11
CA GLU A 51 -24.95 -7.20 -3.54
C GLU A 51 -23.71 -6.28 -3.49
N GLN A 52 -22.58 -6.80 -3.00
CA GLN A 52 -21.28 -6.11 -2.89
C GLN A 52 -21.32 -4.81 -2.07
N GLN A 53 -22.25 -4.69 -1.11
CA GLN A 53 -22.40 -3.54 -0.20
C GLN A 53 -21.43 -3.62 0.99
N HIS A 54 -20.14 -3.80 0.70
CA HIS A 54 -19.08 -3.88 1.69
C HIS A 54 -18.97 -2.57 2.50
N ILE A 55 -18.67 -2.67 3.79
CA ILE A 55 -18.38 -1.49 4.62
C ILE A 55 -16.90 -1.21 4.52
N ILE A 56 -16.55 -0.06 3.94
CA ILE A 56 -15.18 0.35 3.69
C ILE A 56 -14.93 1.66 4.39
N ASP A 57 -13.86 1.71 5.17
CA ASP A 57 -13.39 2.95 5.78
C ASP A 57 -11.86 2.95 5.82
N SER A 58 -11.25 4.12 5.81
CA SER A 58 -9.81 4.26 5.67
C SER A 58 -9.27 5.45 6.44
N PHE A 59 -8.02 5.35 6.85
CA PHE A 59 -7.32 6.46 7.48
C PHE A 59 -5.90 6.59 6.92
N ARG A 60 -5.36 7.80 7.01
CA ARG A 60 -3.94 8.07 6.77
C ARG A 60 -3.25 8.15 8.13
N PRO A 61 -2.22 7.32 8.39
CA PRO A 61 -1.43 7.40 9.60
C PRO A 61 -0.89 8.81 9.84
N ASP A 62 -1.03 9.33 11.06
CA ASP A 62 -0.41 10.58 11.49
C ASP A 62 1.08 10.35 11.80
N PRO A 63 2.02 10.99 11.08
CA PRO A 63 3.46 10.85 11.34
C PRO A 63 3.90 11.25 12.75
N LYS A 64 3.09 12.04 13.48
CA LYS A 64 3.39 12.44 14.86
C LYS A 64 2.93 11.42 15.89
N SER A 65 2.07 10.47 15.51
CA SER A 65 1.54 9.47 16.43
C SER A 65 2.58 8.38 16.74
N ASN A 66 2.65 8.00 18.01
CA ASN A 66 3.49 6.90 18.49
C ASN A 66 3.09 5.54 17.89
N SER A 67 1.84 5.39 17.44
CA SER A 67 1.35 4.16 16.80
C SER A 67 2.11 3.79 15.53
N PHE A 68 2.67 4.78 14.83
CA PHE A 68 3.26 4.60 13.50
C PHE A 68 4.77 4.84 13.47
N GLN A 69 5.40 5.08 14.61
CA GLN A 69 6.86 5.15 14.73
C GLN A 69 7.50 3.77 14.56
N LYS A 70 8.81 3.76 14.33
CA LYS A 70 9.60 2.52 14.31
C LYS A 70 9.34 1.70 15.59
N PRO A 71 8.86 0.44 15.47
CA PRO A 71 8.54 -0.37 16.64
C PRO A 71 9.74 -0.57 17.57
N ARG A 72 9.54 -0.25 18.85
CA ARG A 72 10.52 -0.53 19.93
C ARG A 72 10.16 -1.80 20.70
N CYS A 73 8.86 -2.12 20.74
CA CYS A 73 8.30 -3.32 21.37
C CYS A 73 7.69 -4.22 20.30
N TYR A 74 7.18 -5.40 20.70
CA TYR A 74 6.56 -6.35 19.77
C TYR A 74 5.38 -5.75 18.97
N MET A 75 4.58 -4.91 19.61
CA MET A 75 3.43 -4.20 19.02
C MET A 75 3.46 -2.74 19.44
N ASN A 76 3.19 -1.84 18.49
CA ASN A 76 2.87 -0.45 18.81
C ASN A 76 1.43 -0.33 19.33
N ILE A 77 1.09 0.86 19.84
CA ILE A 77 -0.28 1.20 20.22
C ILE A 77 -1.18 1.11 18.99
N ALA A 78 -2.29 0.40 19.10
CA ALA A 78 -3.25 0.23 18.03
C ALA A 78 -3.87 1.58 17.62
N SER A 79 -4.10 1.77 16.32
CA SER A 79 -4.76 2.98 15.79
C SER A 79 -5.68 2.60 14.63
N GLY A 80 -6.84 3.23 14.54
CA GLY A 80 -7.88 2.84 13.60
C GLY A 80 -9.20 3.55 13.86
N ILE A 81 -10.31 2.83 13.73
CA ILE A 81 -11.64 3.41 13.60
C ILE A 81 -12.52 2.88 14.74
N PRO A 82 -12.69 3.65 15.84
CA PRO A 82 -13.49 3.21 16.98
C PRO A 82 -14.94 2.91 16.60
N LYS A 83 -15.54 3.71 15.72
CA LYS A 83 -16.93 3.56 15.26
C LYS A 83 -16.99 2.99 13.85
N PHE A 84 -16.36 1.84 13.62
CA PHE A 84 -16.24 1.26 12.27
C PHE A 84 -17.59 0.79 11.70
N VAL A 85 -18.38 0.06 12.49
CA VAL A 85 -19.77 -0.29 12.12
C VAL A 85 -20.63 -0.34 13.36
N SER A 86 -21.86 0.18 13.29
CA SER A 86 -22.80 0.12 14.42
C SER A 86 -23.21 -1.32 14.71
N LEU A 87 -23.41 -1.64 15.98
CA LEU A 87 -23.91 -2.96 16.38
C LEU A 87 -25.32 -3.19 15.85
N ASP A 88 -26.16 -2.15 15.83
CA ASP A 88 -27.51 -2.22 15.25
C ASP A 88 -27.49 -2.73 13.81
N LYS A 89 -26.52 -2.29 12.99
CA LYS A 89 -26.39 -2.73 11.60
C LYS A 89 -25.99 -4.20 11.48
N ILE A 90 -25.19 -4.70 12.42
CA ILE A 90 -24.72 -6.09 12.46
C ILE A 90 -25.75 -7.02 13.12
N GLN A 91 -26.56 -6.52 14.03
CA GLN A 91 -27.52 -7.32 14.80
C GLN A 91 -28.91 -7.42 14.15
N GLN A 92 -29.13 -6.71 13.04
CA GLN A 92 -30.34 -6.83 12.24
C GLN A 92 -30.61 -8.28 11.81
N GLN A 93 -31.89 -8.67 11.77
CA GLN A 93 -32.30 -10.02 11.35
C GLN A 93 -31.83 -10.37 9.93
N ASN A 94 -31.81 -9.38 9.02
CA ASN A 94 -31.29 -9.52 7.66
C ASN A 94 -29.84 -9.03 7.52
N ASN A 95 -29.01 -9.31 8.53
CA ASN A 95 -27.59 -8.97 8.51
C ASN A 95 -26.89 -9.70 7.35
N ARG A 96 -26.25 -8.92 6.48
CA ARG A 96 -25.51 -9.40 5.31
C ARG A 96 -24.00 -9.59 5.55
N TYR A 97 -23.49 -9.17 6.69
CA TYR A 97 -22.06 -9.17 7.03
C TYR A 97 -21.63 -10.38 7.85
N ILE A 98 -22.57 -11.04 8.55
CA ILE A 98 -22.33 -12.30 9.26
C ILE A 98 -23.24 -13.38 8.69
N LYS A 99 -22.64 -14.43 8.17
CA LYS A 99 -23.33 -15.62 7.67
C LYS A 99 -22.66 -16.84 8.29
N GLU A 100 -23.45 -17.82 8.73
CA GLU A 100 -22.93 -19.05 9.36
C GLU A 100 -21.93 -18.75 10.49
N ASN A 101 -22.31 -17.81 11.37
CA ASN A 101 -21.48 -17.34 12.50
C ASN A 101 -20.07 -16.85 12.09
N THR A 102 -19.91 -16.40 10.85
CA THR A 102 -18.61 -16.03 10.28
C THR A 102 -18.69 -14.66 9.61
N MET A 103 -17.64 -13.85 9.81
CA MET A 103 -17.43 -12.58 9.11
C MET A 103 -16.06 -12.53 8.46
N PHE A 104 -15.94 -11.76 7.38
CA PHE A 104 -14.69 -11.57 6.66
C PHE A 104 -14.26 -10.10 6.71
N ILE A 105 -13.05 -9.86 7.19
CA ILE A 105 -12.44 -8.52 7.24
C ILE A 105 -11.16 -8.54 6.42
N LYS A 106 -10.98 -7.54 5.57
CA LYS A 106 -9.76 -7.30 4.82
C LYS A 106 -9.16 -5.95 5.21
N VAL A 107 -7.85 -5.98 5.44
CA VAL A 107 -7.05 -4.77 5.66
C VAL A 107 -6.13 -4.60 4.46
N MET A 108 -6.14 -3.42 3.87
CA MET A 108 -5.33 -3.07 2.70
C MET A 108 -4.42 -1.91 3.07
N VAL A 109 -3.16 -2.00 2.66
CA VAL A 109 -2.17 -0.93 2.84
C VAL A 109 -1.77 -0.45 1.46
N ASP A 110 -1.91 0.84 1.23
CA ASP A 110 -1.60 1.47 -0.04
C ASP A 110 -0.15 1.95 -0.09
N PHE A 111 0.67 1.22 -0.86
CA PHE A 111 2.09 1.49 -1.02
C PHE A 111 2.42 2.40 -2.21
N VAL A 112 1.45 3.11 -2.82
CA VAL A 112 1.68 3.96 -4.02
C VAL A 112 2.88 4.92 -3.95
N ASN A 113 3.32 5.33 -2.76
CA ASN A 113 4.48 6.20 -2.57
C ASN A 113 5.83 5.44 -2.48
N LEU A 114 5.82 4.11 -2.56
CA LEU A 114 7.03 3.29 -2.64
C LEU A 114 7.58 3.34 -4.07
N PRO A 115 8.90 3.42 -4.29
CA PRO A 115 9.48 3.37 -5.62
C PRO A 115 8.88 2.21 -6.44
N LYS A 116 8.41 2.51 -7.66
CA LYS A 116 7.76 1.53 -8.56
C LYS A 116 8.63 0.29 -8.83
N THR A 117 9.96 0.44 -8.69
CA THR A 117 10.94 -0.65 -8.76
C THR A 117 10.73 -1.72 -7.69
N ILE A 118 10.27 -1.35 -6.50
CA ILE A 118 10.04 -2.26 -5.36
C ILE A 118 8.60 -2.78 -5.34
N LEU A 119 7.62 -1.97 -5.80
CA LEU A 119 6.20 -2.37 -5.86
C LEU A 119 5.93 -3.65 -6.66
N SER A 120 6.77 -3.89 -7.66
CA SER A 120 6.78 -5.09 -8.48
C SER A 120 6.92 -6.39 -7.69
N TYR A 121 7.56 -6.35 -6.52
CA TYR A 121 7.77 -7.49 -5.64
C TYR A 121 6.75 -7.58 -4.50
N THR A 122 6.02 -6.51 -4.20
CA THR A 122 5.07 -6.44 -3.07
C THR A 122 3.62 -6.76 -3.47
N VAL A 123 3.23 -6.56 -4.74
CA VAL A 123 1.88 -6.81 -5.24
C VAL A 123 1.59 -8.31 -5.50
N SER A 124 2.64 -9.15 -5.60
CA SER A 124 2.53 -10.57 -5.94
C SER A 124 2.07 -11.50 -4.81
N LEU A 125 1.76 -10.99 -3.60
CA LEU A 125 1.62 -11.83 -2.40
C LEU A 125 0.32 -11.61 -1.61
N ASN A 126 -0.83 -11.46 -2.28
CA ASN A 126 -2.12 -11.62 -1.59
C ASN A 126 -2.72 -13.00 -1.88
N PRO A 127 -2.33 -14.06 -1.13
CA PRO A 127 -2.75 -15.43 -1.40
C PRO A 127 -4.25 -15.68 -1.22
N GLY A 128 -4.98 -14.74 -0.59
CA GLY A 128 -6.42 -14.85 -0.34
C GLY A 128 -7.33 -14.40 -1.49
N LEU A 129 -6.78 -13.92 -2.61
CA LEU A 129 -7.58 -13.62 -3.80
C LEU A 129 -7.79 -14.88 -4.64
N PRO A 130 -8.99 -15.10 -5.23
CA PRO A 130 -9.19 -16.16 -6.20
C PRO A 130 -8.13 -16.13 -7.30
N THR A 131 -7.62 -17.28 -7.72
CA THR A 131 -6.48 -17.41 -8.65
C THR A 131 -6.64 -16.58 -9.92
N HIS A 132 -7.86 -16.49 -10.46
CA HIS A 132 -8.16 -15.70 -11.66
C HIS A 132 -7.96 -14.18 -11.45
N CYS A 133 -8.24 -13.65 -10.24
CA CYS A 133 -7.99 -12.25 -9.91
C CYS A 133 -6.49 -11.97 -9.81
N GLN A 134 -5.73 -12.91 -9.22
CA GLN A 134 -4.27 -12.81 -9.14
C GLN A 134 -3.66 -12.80 -10.55
N GLN A 135 -4.06 -13.73 -11.40
CA GLN A 135 -3.62 -13.83 -12.80
C GLN A 135 -3.96 -12.56 -13.60
N ARG A 136 -5.16 -12.01 -13.43
CA ARG A 136 -5.54 -10.76 -14.11
C ARG A 136 -4.68 -9.58 -13.70
N LEU A 137 -4.40 -9.43 -12.40
CA LEU A 137 -3.54 -8.35 -11.90
C LEU A 137 -2.10 -8.49 -12.40
N ILE A 138 -1.58 -9.73 -12.45
CA ILE A 138 -0.27 -10.04 -13.03
C ILE A 138 -0.25 -9.66 -14.51
N GLN A 139 -1.26 -10.07 -15.27
CA GLN A 139 -1.37 -9.81 -16.71
C GLN A 139 -1.41 -8.32 -17.02
N GLN A 140 -2.20 -7.54 -16.27
CA GLN A 140 -2.28 -6.09 -16.42
C GLN A 140 -0.95 -5.39 -16.14
N GLU A 141 -0.19 -5.85 -15.15
CA GLU A 141 1.14 -5.31 -14.85
C GLU A 141 2.17 -5.67 -15.93
N ILE A 142 2.08 -6.88 -16.53
CA ILE A 142 2.90 -7.28 -17.68
C ILE A 142 2.60 -6.35 -18.87
N GLU A 143 1.33 -6.15 -19.21
CA GLU A 143 0.91 -5.28 -20.32
C GLU A 143 1.36 -3.84 -20.13
N ARG A 144 1.22 -3.30 -18.92
CA ARG A 144 1.71 -1.97 -18.56
C ARG A 144 3.23 -1.83 -18.77
N ARG A 145 4.01 -2.88 -18.46
CA ARG A 145 5.47 -2.88 -18.67
C ARG A 145 5.85 -2.94 -20.15
N VAL A 146 5.13 -3.75 -20.92
CA VAL A 146 5.31 -3.81 -22.37
C VAL A 146 5.04 -2.43 -22.99
N GLN A 147 3.97 -1.75 -22.57
CA GLN A 147 3.64 -0.40 -23.03
C GLN A 147 4.67 0.67 -22.64
N MET A 148 5.23 0.59 -21.43
CA MET A 148 6.30 1.51 -21.02
C MET A 148 7.62 1.26 -21.76
N GLN A 149 7.94 -0.01 -22.07
CA GLN A 149 9.14 -0.35 -22.85
C GLN A 149 9.01 0.08 -24.31
N SER A 150 7.82 -0.07 -24.91
CA SER A 150 7.58 0.42 -26.27
C SER A 150 7.66 1.96 -26.36
N GLN A 151 7.13 2.70 -25.37
CA GLN A 151 7.31 4.17 -25.32
C GLN A 151 8.77 4.61 -25.13
N LYS A 152 9.58 3.84 -24.39
CA LYS A 152 11.02 4.11 -24.22
C LYS A 152 11.83 3.85 -25.49
N ASN A 153 11.43 2.85 -26.29
CA ASN A 153 12.09 2.55 -27.56
C ASN A 153 11.71 3.56 -28.66
N SER A 154 10.48 4.08 -28.66
CA SER A 154 10.05 5.13 -29.59
C SER A 154 10.69 6.50 -29.32
N THR A 155 11.15 6.77 -28.10
CA THR A 155 11.88 8.02 -27.77
C THR A 155 13.36 7.94 -28.11
N ASN A 156 13.98 6.76 -28.06
CA ASN A 156 15.38 6.56 -28.49
C ASN A 156 15.55 6.52 -30.01
N SER A 157 14.52 6.16 -30.78
CA SER A 157 14.59 6.15 -32.25
C SER A 157 14.45 7.53 -32.90
N VAL A 158 14.04 8.57 -32.14
CA VAL A 158 13.86 9.93 -32.67
C VAL A 158 15.15 10.78 -32.60
N VAL A 159 16.15 10.37 -31.81
CA VAL A 159 17.40 11.15 -31.65
C VAL A 159 18.47 10.83 -32.72
N THR A 160 18.27 9.86 -33.60
CA THR A 160 19.28 9.46 -34.60
C THR A 160 19.05 9.95 -36.03
N THR A 161 18.13 10.89 -36.26
CA THR A 161 17.99 11.53 -37.58
C THR A 161 17.66 13.00 -37.42
N SER A 162 18.69 13.85 -37.46
CA SER A 162 18.80 15.08 -38.27
C SER A 162 19.90 15.99 -37.69
N ASP A 163 20.76 16.47 -38.60
CA ASP A 163 21.55 17.70 -38.52
C ASP A 163 22.99 17.65 -37.98
N ASN A 164 23.91 17.56 -38.95
CA ASN A 164 25.24 18.18 -38.93
C ASN A 164 25.14 19.67 -38.56
N VAL A 165 25.80 20.12 -37.48
CA VAL A 165 26.53 21.41 -37.45
C VAL A 165 27.72 21.30 -36.49
N LEU A 166 28.89 21.68 -37.01
CA LEU A 166 30.17 21.94 -36.34
C LEU A 166 30.06 22.53 -34.94
N ILE A 167 30.71 21.89 -33.96
CA ILE A 167 31.32 22.60 -32.82
C ILE A 167 32.74 22.04 -32.62
N SER A 168 33.70 22.95 -32.73
CA SER A 168 35.11 22.81 -32.45
C SER A 168 35.38 22.24 -31.05
N ASN A 169 36.05 21.09 -30.98
CA ASN A 169 36.66 20.60 -29.75
C ASN A 169 37.94 21.40 -29.47
N GLN A 170 37.84 22.42 -28.62
CA GLN A 170 39.00 22.87 -27.84
C GLN A 170 39.09 22.00 -26.59
N LEU A 171 40.14 21.17 -26.55
CA LEU A 171 40.58 20.42 -25.39
C LEU A 171 41.18 21.37 -24.34
N PRO A 172 40.97 21.12 -23.03
CA PRO A 172 41.97 21.43 -22.03
C PRO A 172 42.65 20.12 -21.64
N PHE A 173 43.85 19.87 -22.17
CA PHE A 173 44.81 19.01 -21.52
C PHE A 173 45.74 19.91 -20.71
N ASP A 174 45.55 19.86 -19.40
CA ASP A 174 46.57 20.28 -18.45
C ASP A 174 47.64 19.19 -18.40
N ASN A 175 48.89 19.57 -18.65
CA ASN A 175 50.08 18.82 -18.26
C ASN A 175 51.25 19.81 -18.21
N GLY A 176 51.45 20.38 -17.04
CA GLY A 176 52.70 20.24 -16.29
C GLY A 176 54.03 20.63 -16.96
N ASN A 177 54.74 21.48 -16.22
CA ASN A 177 56.20 21.50 -16.04
C ASN A 177 57.08 22.27 -17.04
N LYS A 178 57.71 23.30 -16.45
CA LYS A 178 59.16 23.53 -16.32
C LYS A 178 59.92 24.32 -17.41
N MET A 179 60.58 25.34 -16.86
CA MET A 179 61.95 25.84 -17.08
C MET A 179 62.10 27.16 -17.83
N ASN A 180 62.73 28.07 -17.07
CA ASN A 180 63.49 29.28 -17.39
C ASN A 180 62.74 30.54 -17.81
#